data_AF-A0A7Z9WYH1-F1
#
_entry.id   AF-A0A7Z9WYH1-F1
#
_cell.length_a   1.000
_cell.length_b   1.000
_cell.length_c   1.000
_cell.angle_alpha   90.00
_cell.angle_beta   90.00
_cell.angle_gamma   90.00
#
_symmetry.space_group_name_H-M   'P 1'
#
loop_
_entity.id
_entity.type
_entity.pdbx_description
1 polymer ?
#
loop_
_entity_poly.entity_id
_entity_poly.type
_entity_poly.pdbx_seq_one_letter_code
_entity_poly.pdbx_strand_id
1 'polypeptide(L)'
;GFLLTMYVYLGWPMHGNLGYLIFCQFLTVCACQAAGAFFFFLSKDPARSLGLAAAYAAPGLAFMGVTFPATDMTLPARIWRSLLPVSHYIDVQIAQINYGAPLPLSQAQLQKLALFIVPALITLMLAYRTVQPQKKVST
;
A
#
# COMPACT_ATOMS: atom_id res chain seq x y z
N GLY A 1 -17.57 -0.88 -0.57
CA GLY A 1 -18.77 -1.46 0.08
C GLY A 1 -18.57 -1.59 1.58
N PHE A 2 -17.64 -2.44 2.02
CA PHE A 2 -17.50 -2.86 3.43
C PHE A 2 -17.47 -1.75 4.49
N LEU A 3 -16.62 -0.71 4.32
CA LEU A 3 -16.50 0.37 5.30
C LEU A 3 -17.81 1.16 5.47
N LEU A 4 -18.53 1.43 4.38
CA LEU A 4 -19.82 2.13 4.44
C LEU A 4 -20.86 1.29 5.17
N THR A 5 -20.90 -0.02 4.90
CA THR A 5 -21.81 -0.93 5.60
C THR A 5 -21.52 -0.94 7.11
N MET A 6 -20.26 -1.06 7.52
CA MET A 6 -19.90 -1.11 8.95
C MET A 6 -20.18 0.21 9.68
N TYR A 7 -19.74 1.35 9.12
CA TYR A 7 -19.78 2.62 9.85
C TYR A 7 -21.05 3.44 9.61
N VAL A 8 -21.71 3.28 8.46
CA VAL A 8 -22.94 4.03 8.14
C VAL A 8 -24.18 3.18 8.41
N TYR A 9 -24.18 1.89 8.04
CA TYR A 9 -25.36 1.03 8.17
C TYR A 9 -25.42 0.29 9.53
N LEU A 10 -24.30 -0.24 10.02
CA LEU A 10 -24.23 -0.85 11.36
C LEU A 10 -23.97 0.16 12.49
N GLY A 11 -23.71 1.43 12.15
CA GLY A 11 -23.54 2.50 13.13
C GLY A 11 -22.33 2.32 14.06
N TRP A 12 -21.28 1.61 13.62
CA TRP A 12 -20.08 1.44 14.44
C TRP A 12 -19.44 2.79 14.77
N PRO A 13 -19.03 3.01 16.03
CA PRO A 13 -18.44 4.28 16.45
C PRO A 13 -17.13 4.48 15.70
N MET A 14 -17.11 5.46 14.79
CA MET A 14 -15.91 5.86 14.08
C MET A 14 -15.49 7.24 14.58
N HIS A 15 -14.42 7.27 15.36
CA HIS A 15 -13.92 8.50 15.97
C HIS A 15 -13.11 9.35 14.97
N GLY A 16 -12.66 8.77 13.85
CA GLY A 16 -11.84 9.42 12.82
C GLY A 16 -12.58 9.80 11.54
N ASN A 17 -11.84 10.13 10.47
CA ASN A 17 -12.40 10.59 9.19
C ASN A 17 -12.40 9.50 8.10
N LEU A 18 -13.59 9.16 7.58
CA LEU A 18 -13.79 8.15 6.53
C LEU A 18 -13.13 8.52 5.20
N GLY A 19 -13.20 9.78 4.81
CA GLY A 19 -12.59 10.27 3.58
C GLY A 19 -11.07 10.13 3.59
N TYR A 20 -10.44 10.36 4.75
CA TYR A 20 -9.01 10.17 4.92
C TYR A 20 -8.61 8.68 4.81
N LEU A 21 -9.39 7.77 5.39
CA LEU A 21 -9.15 6.32 5.22
C LEU A 21 -9.28 5.88 3.76
N ILE A 22 -10.28 6.38 3.05
CA ILE A 22 -10.47 6.09 1.61
C ILE A 22 -9.27 6.61 0.80
N PHE A 23 -8.76 7.81 1.12
CA PHE A 23 -7.58 8.36 0.48
C PHE A 23 -6.32 7.52 0.74
N CYS A 24 -6.07 7.11 1.99
CA CYS A 24 -4.97 6.22 2.32
C CYS A 24 -5.10 4.85 1.62
N GLN A 25 -6.30 4.27 1.56
CA GLN A 25 -6.56 3.02 0.85
C GLN A 25 -6.23 3.16 -0.65
N PHE A 26 -6.60 4.29 -1.27
CA PHE A 26 -6.27 4.57 -2.66
C PHE A 26 -4.75 4.61 -2.89
N LEU A 27 -4.01 5.31 -2.01
CA LEU A 27 -2.54 5.33 -2.04
C LEU A 27 -1.94 3.93 -1.92
N THR A 28 -2.46 3.08 -1.04
CA THR A 28 -2.02 1.69 -0.89
C THR A 28 -2.23 0.88 -2.17
N VAL A 29 -3.38 1.05 -2.83
CA VAL A 29 -3.66 0.38 -4.11
C VAL A 29 -2.67 0.82 -5.19
N CYS A 30 -2.38 2.12 -5.30
CA CYS A 30 -1.37 2.64 -6.22
C CYS A 30 0.03 2.07 -5.93
N ALA A 31 0.42 1.99 -4.65
CA ALA A 31 1.70 1.42 -4.24
C ALA A 31 1.81 -0.09 -4.55
N CYS A 32 0.73 -0.86 -4.37
CA CYS A 32 0.70 -2.28 -4.74
C CYS A 32 0.83 -2.48 -6.26
N GLN A 33 0.13 -1.67 -7.06
CA GLN A 33 0.24 -1.72 -8.51
C GLN A 33 1.66 -1.37 -8.99
N ALA A 34 2.28 -0.35 -8.38
CA ALA A 34 3.66 0.01 -8.63
C ALA A 34 4.63 -1.15 -8.32
N ALA A 35 4.49 -1.80 -7.17
CA ALA A 35 5.31 -2.97 -6.82
C ALA A 35 5.15 -4.10 -7.86
N GLY A 36 3.93 -4.39 -8.30
CA GLY A 36 3.67 -5.37 -9.37
C GLY A 36 4.33 -4.98 -10.69
N ALA A 37 4.22 -3.71 -11.10
CA ALA A 37 4.87 -3.20 -12.31
C ALA A 37 6.40 -3.25 -12.22
N PHE A 38 6.97 -2.99 -11.05
CA PHE A 38 8.41 -3.13 -10.81
C PHE A 38 8.88 -4.57 -11.06
N PHE A 39 8.17 -5.57 -10.52
CA PHE A 39 8.48 -6.98 -10.78
C PHE A 39 8.33 -7.34 -12.26
N PHE A 40 7.39 -6.72 -12.96
CA PHE A 40 7.20 -6.93 -14.39
C PHE A 40 8.39 -6.39 -15.20
N PHE A 41 8.86 -5.18 -14.90
CA PHE A 41 10.03 -4.62 -15.59
C PHE A 41 11.32 -5.38 -15.28
N LEU A 42 11.43 -5.98 -14.09
CA LEU A 42 12.58 -6.80 -13.71
C LEU A 42 12.60 -8.14 -14.45
N SER A 43 11.46 -8.82 -14.54
CA SER A 43 11.36 -10.17 -15.12
C SER A 43 11.07 -10.18 -16.62
N LYS A 44 10.45 -9.11 -17.16
CA LYS A 44 9.94 -8.97 -18.54
C LYS A 44 9.06 -10.14 -19.01
N ASP A 45 8.51 -10.89 -18.07
CA ASP A 45 7.67 -12.06 -18.27
C ASP A 45 6.43 -11.92 -17.35
N PRO A 46 5.21 -11.84 -17.91
CA PRO A 46 3.99 -11.67 -17.13
C PRO A 46 3.79 -12.77 -16.07
N ALA A 47 4.09 -14.02 -16.40
CA ALA A 47 3.84 -15.15 -15.51
C ALA A 47 4.82 -15.16 -14.32
N ARG A 48 6.11 -14.91 -14.60
CA ARG A 48 7.13 -14.81 -13.54
C ARG A 48 6.91 -13.58 -12.66
N SER A 49 6.53 -12.45 -13.25
CA SER A 49 6.19 -11.24 -12.51
C SER A 49 5.05 -11.47 -11.52
N LEU A 50 3.99 -12.17 -11.97
CA LEU A 50 2.84 -12.45 -11.13
C LEU A 50 3.22 -13.34 -9.94
N GLY A 51 4.07 -14.35 -10.17
CA GLY A 51 4.60 -15.19 -9.09
C GLY A 51 5.42 -14.40 -8.06
N LEU A 52 6.27 -13.48 -8.50
CA LEU A 52 7.06 -12.62 -7.62
C LEU A 52 6.17 -11.65 -6.81
N ALA A 53 5.18 -11.04 -7.46
CA ALA A 53 4.22 -10.19 -6.79
C ALA A 53 3.40 -10.96 -5.73
N ALA A 54 3.01 -12.20 -6.03
CA ALA A 54 2.32 -13.08 -5.09
C ALA A 54 3.22 -13.45 -3.91
N ALA A 55 4.48 -13.83 -4.15
CA ALA A 55 5.45 -14.14 -3.09
C ALA A 55 5.74 -12.92 -2.19
N TYR A 56 5.77 -11.72 -2.77
CA TYR A 56 5.90 -10.46 -2.05
C TYR A 56 4.68 -10.17 -1.16
N ALA A 57 3.46 -10.36 -1.68
CA ALA A 57 2.22 -10.05 -0.97
C ALA A 57 1.78 -11.13 0.03
N ALA A 58 2.14 -12.39 -0.18
CA ALA A 58 1.77 -13.54 0.67
C ALA A 58 2.05 -13.34 2.17
N PRO A 59 3.25 -12.91 2.60
CA PRO A 59 3.52 -12.65 4.02
C PRO A 59 2.80 -11.39 4.55
N GLY A 60 2.17 -10.59 3.70
CA GLY A 60 1.47 -9.38 4.10
C GLY A 60 0.35 -9.62 5.09
N LEU A 61 -0.36 -10.76 4.99
CA LEU A 61 -1.39 -11.13 5.97
C LEU A 61 -0.79 -11.48 7.34
N ALA A 62 0.36 -12.16 7.37
CA ALA A 62 1.01 -12.56 8.62
C ALA A 62 1.76 -11.40 9.29
N PHE A 63 2.39 -10.52 8.51
CA PHE A 63 3.21 -9.41 9.02
C PHE A 63 2.47 -8.08 9.09
N MET A 64 1.17 -8.07 8.80
CA MET A 64 0.27 -6.91 8.93
C MET A 64 0.08 -6.43 10.37
N GLY A 65 0.43 -7.21 11.39
CA GLY A 65 0.42 -6.73 12.77
C GLY A 65 -0.93 -6.84 13.48
N VAL A 66 -1.96 -7.38 12.81
CA VAL A 66 -3.34 -7.49 13.34
C VAL A 66 -3.53 -8.78 14.13
N THR A 67 -3.04 -9.91 13.62
CA THR A 67 -3.12 -11.21 14.28
C THR A 67 -1.91 -11.50 15.16
N PHE A 68 -0.73 -10.98 14.78
CA PHE A 68 0.51 -11.05 15.56
C PHE A 68 1.05 -9.64 15.79
N PRO A 69 1.27 -9.19 17.04
CA PRO A 69 1.72 -7.84 17.32
C PRO A 69 3.06 -7.51 16.63
N ALA A 70 3.14 -6.33 16.01
CA ALA A 70 4.38 -5.88 15.36
C ALA A 70 5.54 -5.68 16.36
N THR A 71 5.24 -5.49 17.65
CA THR A 71 6.22 -5.37 18.75
C THR A 71 6.98 -6.66 19.02
N ASP A 72 6.41 -7.81 18.66
CA ASP A 72 6.98 -9.13 18.94
C ASP A 72 7.65 -9.76 17.71
N MET A 73 7.64 -9.03 16.57
CA MET A 73 8.27 -9.51 15.33
C MET A 73 9.80 -9.50 15.43
N THR A 74 10.41 -10.55 14.88
CA THR A 74 11.86 -10.63 14.65
C THR A 74 12.30 -9.58 13.63
N LEU A 75 13.60 -9.25 13.61
CA LEU A 75 14.15 -8.23 12.72
C LEU A 75 13.81 -8.47 11.23
N PRO A 76 13.95 -9.69 10.66
CA PRO A 76 13.59 -9.94 9.26
C PRO A 76 12.11 -9.69 8.98
N ALA A 77 11.22 -10.06 9.90
CA ALA A 77 9.79 -9.84 9.77
C ALA A 77 9.44 -8.35 9.81
N ARG A 78 10.13 -7.53 10.63
CA ARG A 78 9.94 -6.07 10.64
C ARG A 78 10.41 -5.41 9.35
N ILE A 79 11.52 -5.87 8.78
CA ILE A 79 12.01 -5.37 7.48
C ILE A 79 10.98 -5.71 6.40
N TRP A 80 10.47 -6.93 6.36
CA TRP A 80 9.46 -7.30 5.37
C TRP A 80 8.16 -6.50 5.55
N ARG A 81 7.72 -6.32 6.79
CA ARG A 81 6.57 -5.48 7.14
C ARG A 81 6.72 -4.06 6.60
N SER A 82 7.89 -3.43 6.75
CA SER A 82 8.12 -2.06 6.31
C SER A 82 8.10 -1.90 4.79
N LEU A 83 8.45 -2.98 4.06
CA LEU A 83 8.38 -3.05 2.60
C LEU A 83 6.97 -3.26 2.04
N LEU A 84 5.97 -3.51 2.89
CA LEU A 84 4.59 -3.78 2.47
C LEU A 84 3.72 -2.52 2.66
N PRO A 85 3.14 -1.96 1.57
CA PRO A 85 2.23 -0.81 1.65
C PRO A 85 1.07 -1.02 2.61
N VAL A 86 0.55 -2.25 2.67
CA VAL A 86 -0.61 -2.61 3.49
C VAL A 86 -0.34 -2.50 4.99
N SER A 87 0.90 -2.74 5.42
CA SER A 87 1.30 -2.63 6.84
C SER A 87 1.12 -1.21 7.36
N HIS A 88 1.50 -0.22 6.56
CA HIS A 88 1.39 1.20 6.92
C HIS A 88 -0.06 1.68 6.89
N TYR A 89 -0.87 1.17 5.96
CA TYR A 89 -2.31 1.47 5.91
C TYR A 89 -3.05 0.96 7.14
N ILE A 90 -2.76 -0.27 7.59
CA ILE A 90 -3.42 -0.85 8.76
C ILE A 90 -3.13 -0.06 10.04
N ASP A 91 -1.90 0.42 10.21
CA ASP A 91 -1.58 1.28 11.36
C ASP A 91 -2.43 2.55 11.37
N VAL A 92 -2.64 3.18 10.20
CA VAL A 92 -3.50 4.36 10.04
C VAL A 92 -4.97 4.01 10.28
N GLN A 93 -5.43 2.88 9.74
CA GLN A 93 -6.80 2.39 9.91
C GLN A 93 -7.13 2.15 11.38
N ILE A 94 -6.28 1.42 12.11
CA ILE A 94 -6.42 1.16 13.54
C ILE A 94 -6.40 2.47 14.33
N ALA A 95 -5.50 3.40 14.01
CA ALA A 95 -5.39 4.68 14.69
C ALA A 95 -6.65 5.56 14.51
N GLN A 96 -7.20 5.63 13.29
CA GLN A 96 -8.38 6.44 12.98
C GLN A 96 -9.67 5.84 13.53
N ILE A 97 -9.86 4.53 13.43
CA ILE A 97 -11.09 3.87 13.90
C ILE A 97 -11.15 3.88 15.43
N ASN A 98 -10.07 3.45 16.10
CA ASN A 98 -10.11 3.24 17.55
C ASN A 98 -9.94 4.53 18.34
N TYR A 99 -9.05 5.42 17.92
CA TYR A 99 -8.64 6.56 18.74
C TYR A 99 -9.14 7.91 18.21
N GLY A 100 -9.67 7.96 16.98
CA GLY A 100 -10.04 9.23 16.34
C GLY A 100 -8.89 10.22 16.31
N ALA A 101 -7.65 9.69 16.28
CA ALA A 101 -6.47 10.49 16.54
C ALA A 101 -6.41 11.67 15.55
N PRO A 102 -6.17 12.90 16.03
CA PRO A 102 -6.07 14.06 15.15
C PRO A 102 -4.92 13.84 14.16
N LEU A 103 -5.13 14.29 12.91
CA LEU A 103 -4.21 14.19 11.77
C LEU A 103 -2.69 14.34 12.08
N PRO A 104 -2.24 15.18 13.03
CA PRO A 104 -0.82 15.33 13.37
C PRO A 104 -0.16 14.08 13.96
N LEU A 105 -0.88 13.22 14.71
CA LEU A 105 -0.29 12.00 15.28
C LEU A 105 -0.01 10.93 14.20
N SER A 106 -0.76 11.00 13.10
CA SER A 106 -0.61 10.12 11.93
C SER A 106 0.41 10.62 10.91
N GLN A 107 1.03 11.79 11.13
CA GLN A 107 1.95 12.42 10.19
C GLN A 107 3.22 11.59 9.93
N ALA A 108 3.75 10.89 10.94
CA ALA A 108 4.90 10.01 10.78
C ALA A 108 4.57 8.77 9.93
N GLN A 109 3.34 8.26 10.00
CA GLN A 109 2.90 7.13 9.17
C GLN A 109 2.51 7.60 7.77
N LEU A 110 1.95 8.80 7.65
CA LEU A 110 1.69 9.46 6.37
C LEU A 110 2.99 9.74 5.60
N GLN A 111 4.06 10.15 6.29
CA GLN A 111 5.40 10.30 5.69
C GLN A 111 5.96 8.98 5.17
N LYS A 112 5.74 7.87 5.89
CA LYS A 112 6.14 6.53 5.43
C LYS A 112 5.30 6.05 4.25
N LEU A 113 4.00 6.35 4.25
CA LEU A 113 3.13 6.07 3.10
C LEU A 113 3.46 6.96 1.89
N ALA A 114 3.87 8.21 2.15
CA ALA A 114 4.35 9.13 1.12
C ALA A 114 5.69 8.70 0.53
N LEU A 115 6.56 8.04 1.30
CA LEU A 115 7.77 7.41 0.76
C LEU A 115 7.46 6.33 -0.28
N PHE A 116 6.31 5.66 -0.20
CA PHE A 116 5.85 4.73 -1.24
C PHE A 116 5.38 5.41 -2.52
N ILE A 117 5.18 6.74 -2.53
CA ILE A 117 4.94 7.51 -3.75
C ILE A 117 6.20 7.50 -4.63
N VAL A 118 7.40 7.41 -4.06
CA VAL A 118 8.66 7.38 -4.82
C VAL A 118 8.73 6.16 -5.77
N PRO A 119 8.60 4.90 -5.31
CA PRO A 119 8.55 3.75 -6.21
C PRO A 119 7.33 3.76 -7.15
N ALA A 120 6.21 4.35 -6.74
CA ALA A 120 5.06 4.56 -7.62
C ALA A 120 5.36 5.53 -8.77
N LEU A 121 6.03 6.65 -8.50
CA LEU A 121 6.46 7.58 -9.53
C LEU A 121 7.55 7.00 -10.43
N ILE A 122 8.48 6.21 -9.89
CA ILE A 122 9.51 5.52 -10.67
C ILE A 122 8.88 4.53 -11.64
N THR A 123 7.94 3.71 -11.18
CA THR A 123 7.25 2.72 -12.03
C THR A 123 6.37 3.40 -13.07
N LEU A 124 5.71 4.50 -12.73
CA LEU A 124 4.93 5.31 -13.67
C LEU A 124 5.83 6.00 -14.71
N MET A 125 7.01 6.49 -14.31
CA MET A 125 8.03 7.03 -15.21
C MET A 125 8.58 5.95 -16.15
N LEU A 126 8.88 4.75 -15.65
CA LEU A 126 9.36 3.61 -16.45
C LEU A 126 8.28 3.13 -17.43
N ALA A 127 7.02 3.08 -16.99
CA ALA A 127 5.87 2.81 -17.85
C ALA A 127 5.72 3.87 -18.95
N TYR A 128 5.79 5.16 -18.60
CA TYR A 128 5.77 6.24 -19.60
C TYR A 128 6.91 6.14 -20.61
N ARG A 129 8.13 5.78 -20.16
CA ARG A 129 9.29 5.62 -21.05
C ARG A 129 9.21 4.40 -21.95
N THR A 130 8.54 3.32 -21.53
CA THR A 130 8.37 2.10 -22.31
C THR A 130 7.14 2.12 -23.23
N VAL A 131 6.19 3.02 -22.99
CA VAL A 131 5.08 3.32 -23.91
C VAL A 131 5.47 4.31 -25.01
N GLN A 132 6.43 5.21 -24.76
CA GLN A 132 6.95 6.18 -25.74
C GLN A 132 7.90 5.66 -26.87
N PRO A 133 8.38 4.39 -26.97
CA PRO A 133 9.27 3.96 -28.06
C PRO A 133 8.61 3.78 -29.44
N GLN A 134 7.33 4.10 -29.64
CA GLN A 134 6.63 3.79 -30.91
C GLN A 134 6.05 4.99 -31.66
N LYS A 135 6.30 6.24 -31.24
CA LYS A 135 5.75 7.43 -31.93
C LYS A 135 6.75 8.24 -32.77
N LYS A 136 7.93 7.70 -33.09
CA LYS A 136 8.98 8.40 -33.84
C LYS A 136 9.69 7.55 -34.91
N VAL A 137 8.95 6.84 -35.77
CA VAL A 137 9.40 6.47 -37.12
C VAL A 137 8.17 6.42 -38.03
N SER A 138 8.11 7.34 -38.99
CA SER A 138 7.02 7.68 -39.95
C SER A 138 6.66 9.15 -39.73
N THR A 139 7.28 10.11 -40.40
CA THR A 139 7.42 10.27 -41.85
C THR A 139 8.55 11.26 -42.12
#